data_AF-A0A9Q4PV79-F1
#
_entry.id   AF-A0A9Q4PV79-F1
#
_cell.length_a   1.000
_cell.length_b   1.000
_cell.length_c   1.000
_cell.angle_alpha   90.00
_cell.angle_beta   90.00
_cell.angle_gamma   90.00
#
_symmetry.space_group_name_H-M   'P 1'
#
loop_
_entity.id
_entity.type
_entity.pdbx_description
1 polymer ?
#
loop_
_entity_poly.entity_id
_entity_poly.type
_entity_poly.pdbx_seq_one_letter_code
_entity_poly.pdbx_strand_id
1 'polypeptide(L)'
;MKEESPFSRAHKDEPMAELVRETDHQTLAIWAIDCVERVIPYFEIQFPLDNRPGKALDTLRNWINTGIFSMEDIRKASLDAHAAAREVGKDNAARSAARAAGQAVATAHVPTHSLAAATYALQAIYRAESPSEADAAVARERDWQYQHLRELLNSRETSKRAAPESDEHK
;
A
#
# COMPACT_ATOMS: atom_id res chain seq x y z
N MET A 1 2.52 -9.24 -33.20
CA MET A 1 2.09 -8.92 -31.82
C MET A 1 3.35 -8.66 -31.02
N LYS A 2 3.57 -7.44 -30.50
CA LYS A 2 4.72 -7.18 -29.63
C LYS A 2 4.37 -7.74 -28.25
N GLU A 3 5.18 -8.66 -27.72
CA GLU A 3 5.07 -9.10 -26.33
C GLU A 3 5.27 -7.88 -25.43
N GLU A 4 4.31 -7.65 -24.54
CA GLU A 4 4.46 -6.67 -23.46
C GLU A 4 5.62 -7.12 -22.58
N SER A 5 6.60 -6.23 -22.36
CA SER A 5 7.70 -6.50 -21.45
C SER A 5 7.14 -6.75 -20.04
N PRO A 6 7.55 -7.82 -19.33
CA PRO A 6 7.03 -8.10 -18.00
C PRO A 6 7.57 -7.07 -17.00
N PHE A 7 6.70 -6.57 -16.11
CA PHE A 7 7.14 -5.75 -14.96
C PHE A 7 8.20 -6.49 -14.15
N SER A 8 9.41 -5.96 -14.12
CA SER A 8 10.52 -6.57 -13.39
C SER A 8 10.36 -6.34 -11.89
N ARG A 9 10.19 -7.43 -11.14
CA ARG A 9 10.22 -7.44 -9.66
C ARG A 9 11.63 -7.57 -9.09
N ALA A 10 12.65 -7.68 -9.96
CA ALA A 10 14.01 -8.05 -9.56
C ALA A 10 14.83 -6.90 -8.98
N HIS A 11 14.34 -5.65 -9.08
CA HIS A 11 15.01 -4.51 -8.46
C HIS A 11 14.77 -4.53 -6.94
N LYS A 12 15.80 -4.92 -6.19
CA LYS A 12 15.83 -4.68 -4.75
C LYS A 12 16.12 -3.20 -4.53
N ASP A 13 15.13 -2.49 -4.00
CA ASP A 13 15.27 -1.11 -3.57
C ASP A 13 15.78 -1.10 -2.13
N GLU A 14 17.10 -1.27 -1.97
CA GLU A 14 17.76 -1.34 -0.66
C GLU A 14 17.50 -0.09 0.19
N PRO A 15 17.55 1.14 -0.34
CA PRO A 15 17.17 2.34 0.40
C PRO A 15 15.73 2.31 0.92
N MET A 16 14.77 1.84 0.12
CA MET A 16 13.38 1.68 0.57
C MET A 16 13.27 0.61 1.67
N ALA A 17 13.97 -0.52 1.53
CA ALA A 17 13.94 -1.60 2.52
C ALA A 17 14.52 -1.16 3.87
N GLU A 18 15.59 -0.36 3.86
CA GLU A 18 16.14 0.26 5.07
C GLU A 18 15.14 1.21 5.72
N LEU A 19 14.57 2.13 4.96
CA LEU A 19 13.58 3.09 5.46
C LEU A 19 12.36 2.40 6.07
N VAL A 20 11.88 1.32 5.46
CA VAL A 20 10.78 0.49 6.01
C VAL A 20 11.18 -0.14 7.35
N ARG A 21 12.42 -0.59 7.53
CA ARG A 21 12.88 -1.18 8.81
C ARG A 21 12.95 -0.15 9.94
N GLU A 22 13.24 1.11 9.62
CA GLU A 22 13.34 2.20 10.59
C GLU A 22 11.98 2.82 10.94
N THR A 23 10.96 2.55 10.14
CA THR A 23 9.63 3.16 10.29
C THR A 23 8.74 2.33 11.22
N ASP A 24 8.00 2.99 12.11
CA ASP A 24 7.06 2.30 13.00
C ASP A 24 5.84 1.74 12.26
N HIS A 25 5.21 0.76 12.88
CA HIS A 25 4.16 -0.07 12.27
C HIS A 25 2.93 0.73 11.82
N GLN A 26 2.47 1.71 12.59
CA GLN A 26 1.32 2.53 12.22
C GLN A 26 1.68 3.45 11.05
N THR A 27 2.87 4.04 11.06
CA THR A 27 3.36 4.87 9.96
C THR A 27 3.47 4.07 8.65
N LEU A 28 3.94 2.82 8.70
CA LEU A 28 3.95 1.93 7.52
C LEU A 28 2.55 1.59 6.99
N ALA A 29 1.56 1.47 7.87
CA ALA A 29 0.19 1.21 7.46
C ALA A 29 -0.47 2.43 6.81
N ILE A 30 -0.20 3.64 7.32
CA ILE A 30 -0.61 4.90 6.69
C ILE A 30 0.01 4.99 5.29
N TRP A 31 1.33 4.82 5.19
CA TRP A 31 2.03 4.82 3.92
C TRP A 31 1.47 3.79 2.92
N ALA A 32 1.13 2.58 3.39
CA ALA A 32 0.52 1.55 2.56
C ALA A 32 -0.87 1.97 2.04
N ILE A 33 -1.72 2.61 2.85
CA ILE A 33 -3.00 3.18 2.40
C ILE A 33 -2.75 4.23 1.32
N ASP A 34 -1.86 5.18 1.58
CA ASP A 34 -1.63 6.31 0.68
C ASP A 34 -1.09 5.84 -0.68
N CYS A 35 -0.24 4.80 -0.70
CA CYS A 35 0.18 4.15 -1.94
C CYS A 35 -0.98 3.51 -2.70
N VAL A 36 -1.92 2.86 -1.99
CA VAL A 36 -3.07 2.20 -2.62
C VAL A 36 -4.10 3.20 -3.10
N GLU A 37 -4.35 4.29 -2.38
CA GLU A 37 -5.29 5.34 -2.78
C GLU A 37 -4.97 5.95 -4.15
N ARG A 38 -3.69 6.00 -4.53
CA ARG A 38 -3.25 6.49 -5.85
C ARG A 38 -3.63 5.58 -7.01
N VAL A 39 -3.96 4.32 -6.73
CA VAL A 39 -4.21 3.30 -7.75
C VAL A 39 -5.57 2.60 -7.61
N ILE A 40 -6.24 2.73 -6.46
CA ILE A 40 -7.58 2.15 -6.24
C ILE A 40 -8.63 2.62 -7.26
N PRO A 41 -8.56 3.84 -7.85
CA PRO A 41 -9.50 4.23 -8.90
C PRO A 41 -9.46 3.30 -10.12
N TYR A 42 -8.31 2.66 -10.43
CA TYR A 42 -8.24 1.69 -11.52
C TYR A 42 -9.19 0.50 -11.31
N PHE A 43 -9.42 0.12 -10.05
CA PHE A 43 -10.40 -0.91 -9.70
C PHE A 43 -11.81 -0.34 -9.63
N GLU A 44 -12.03 0.74 -8.89
CA GLU A 44 -13.36 1.30 -8.62
C GLU A 44 -14.09 1.76 -9.88
N ILE A 45 -13.37 2.30 -10.87
CA ILE A 45 -13.96 2.72 -12.15
C ILE A 45 -14.48 1.50 -12.93
N GLN A 46 -13.77 0.36 -12.90
CA GLN A 46 -14.16 -0.83 -13.65
C GLN A 46 -15.18 -1.70 -12.90
N PHE A 47 -15.13 -1.69 -11.56
CA PHE A 47 -15.95 -2.52 -10.68
C PHE A 47 -16.65 -1.67 -9.60
N PRO A 48 -17.50 -0.70 -9.99
CA PRO A 48 -18.07 0.29 -9.07
C PRO A 48 -19.00 -0.31 -7.98
N LEU A 49 -19.47 -1.54 -8.18
CA LEU A 49 -20.33 -2.25 -7.23
C LEU A 49 -19.56 -3.19 -6.29
N ASP A 50 -18.26 -3.38 -6.51
CA ASP A 50 -17.40 -4.21 -5.67
C ASP A 50 -16.54 -3.33 -4.76
N ASN A 51 -16.94 -3.22 -3.50
CA ASN A 51 -16.20 -2.43 -2.51
C ASN A 51 -15.23 -3.27 -1.66
N ARG A 52 -14.87 -4.50 -2.07
CA ARG A 52 -13.94 -5.32 -1.27
C ARG A 52 -12.55 -4.66 -1.09
N PRO A 53 -11.93 -4.03 -2.11
CA PRO A 53 -10.68 -3.29 -1.93
C PRO A 53 -10.83 -2.07 -1.01
N GLY A 54 -11.89 -1.29 -1.15
CA GLY A 54 -12.15 -0.12 -0.29
C GLY A 54 -12.35 -0.53 1.18
N LYS A 55 -13.12 -1.59 1.43
CA LYS A 55 -13.30 -2.17 2.78
C LYS A 55 -11.98 -2.63 3.42
N ALA A 56 -11.01 -3.09 2.64
CA ALA A 56 -9.69 -3.42 3.16
C ALA A 56 -8.96 -2.17 3.69
N LEU A 57 -9.03 -1.05 2.97
CA LEU A 57 -8.46 0.22 3.44
C LEU A 57 -9.20 0.74 4.68
N ASP A 58 -10.52 0.68 4.70
CA ASP A 58 -11.32 1.10 5.88
C ASP A 58 -10.99 0.28 7.12
N THR A 59 -10.81 -1.03 6.96
CA THR A 59 -10.40 -1.92 8.05
C THR A 59 -9.02 -1.52 8.58
N LEU A 60 -8.06 -1.19 7.69
CA LEU A 60 -6.74 -0.74 8.11
C LEU A 60 -6.78 0.63 8.81
N ARG A 61 -7.56 1.58 8.28
CA ARG A 61 -7.78 2.89 8.91
C ARG A 61 -8.37 2.73 10.31
N ASN A 62 -9.33 1.83 10.49
CA ASN A 62 -9.91 1.56 11.81
C ASN A 62 -8.86 1.04 12.80
N TRP A 63 -7.98 0.12 12.37
CA TRP A 63 -6.86 -0.34 13.19
C TRP A 63 -5.89 0.79 13.54
N ILE A 64 -5.52 1.66 12.58
CA ILE A 64 -4.65 2.82 12.83
C ILE A 64 -5.26 3.74 13.89
N ASN A 65 -6.55 4.05 13.77
CA ASN A 65 -7.23 5.01 14.65
C ASN A 65 -7.50 4.48 16.06
N THR A 66 -7.78 3.18 16.18
CA THR A 66 -8.19 2.58 17.47
C THR A 66 -7.07 1.83 18.17
N GLY A 67 -6.06 1.36 17.42
CA GLY A 67 -5.05 0.42 17.92
C GLY A 67 -5.57 -0.99 18.20
N ILE A 68 -6.87 -1.26 17.98
CA ILE A 68 -7.49 -2.55 18.30
C ILE A 68 -7.26 -3.52 17.14
N PHE A 69 -6.44 -4.55 17.38
CA PHE A 69 -6.14 -5.59 16.40
C PHE A 69 -7.13 -6.76 16.49
N SER A 70 -7.67 -7.18 15.34
CA SER A 70 -8.50 -8.37 15.17
C SER A 70 -7.96 -9.20 14.02
N MET A 71 -7.41 -10.38 14.32
CA MET A 71 -6.85 -11.25 13.28
C MET A 71 -7.92 -11.71 12.28
N GLU A 72 -9.14 -11.95 12.77
CA GLU A 72 -10.27 -12.36 11.95
C GLU A 72 -10.63 -11.28 10.92
N ASP A 73 -10.82 -10.03 11.38
CA ASP A 73 -11.22 -8.93 10.50
C ASP A 73 -10.13 -8.59 9.48
N ILE A 74 -8.87 -8.50 9.93
CA ILE A 74 -7.73 -8.20 9.05
C ILE A 74 -7.56 -9.30 8.00
N ARG A 75 -7.62 -10.57 8.40
CA ARG A 75 -7.48 -11.69 7.47
C ARG A 75 -8.63 -11.72 6.48
N LYS A 76 -9.87 -11.53 6.95
CA LYS A 76 -11.06 -11.53 6.10
C LYS A 76 -10.99 -10.42 5.05
N ALA A 77 -10.73 -9.19 5.48
CA ALA A 77 -10.62 -8.05 4.57
C ALA A 77 -9.49 -8.23 3.53
N SER A 78 -8.34 -8.78 3.94
CA SER A 78 -7.24 -9.10 3.03
C SER A 78 -7.64 -10.16 1.99
N LEU A 79 -8.26 -11.25 2.43
CA LEU A 79 -8.68 -12.34 1.56
C LEU A 79 -9.78 -11.90 0.59
N ASP A 80 -10.72 -11.08 1.04
CA ASP A 80 -11.81 -10.54 0.22
C ASP A 80 -11.25 -9.64 -0.89
N ALA A 81 -10.32 -8.73 -0.59
CA ALA A 81 -9.65 -7.91 -1.60
C ALA A 81 -8.83 -8.77 -2.60
N HIS A 82 -8.17 -9.82 -2.12
CA HIS A 82 -7.49 -10.77 -3.00
C HIS A 82 -8.45 -11.62 -3.85
N ALA A 83 -9.64 -11.95 -3.34
CA ALA A 83 -10.69 -12.61 -4.12
C ALA A 83 -11.21 -11.69 -5.23
N ALA A 84 -11.49 -10.41 -4.91
CA ALA A 84 -11.85 -9.40 -5.89
C ALA A 84 -10.81 -9.31 -7.02
N ALA A 85 -9.52 -9.25 -6.66
CA ALA A 85 -8.43 -9.26 -7.65
C ALA A 85 -8.40 -10.53 -8.53
N ARG A 86 -8.77 -11.70 -7.99
CA ARG A 86 -8.83 -12.94 -8.78
C ARG A 86 -9.98 -12.89 -9.79
N GLU A 87 -11.12 -12.38 -9.37
CA GLU A 87 -12.34 -12.26 -10.19
C GLU A 87 -12.20 -11.27 -11.35
N VAL A 88 -11.30 -10.28 -11.26
CA VAL A 88 -10.93 -9.42 -12.41
C VAL A 88 -10.40 -10.23 -13.61
N GLY A 89 -9.81 -11.41 -13.37
CA GLY A 89 -9.32 -12.29 -14.44
C GLY A 89 -7.89 -11.98 -14.88
N LYS A 90 -7.69 -11.51 -16.13
CA LYS A 90 -6.35 -11.25 -16.66
C LYS A 90 -5.64 -10.15 -15.87
N ASP A 91 -4.31 -10.20 -15.83
CA ASP A 91 -3.51 -9.18 -15.16
C ASP A 91 -3.69 -7.81 -15.85
N ASN A 92 -4.18 -6.83 -15.10
CA ASN A 92 -4.40 -5.45 -15.52
C ASN A 92 -4.26 -4.50 -14.31
N ALA A 93 -4.43 -3.19 -14.51
CA ALA A 93 -4.32 -2.19 -13.45
C ALA A 93 -5.29 -2.42 -12.28
N ALA A 94 -6.57 -2.72 -12.57
CA ALA A 94 -7.59 -3.01 -11.56
C ALA A 94 -7.19 -4.18 -10.66
N ARG A 95 -6.74 -5.29 -11.24
CA ARG A 95 -6.29 -6.48 -10.50
C ARG A 95 -5.10 -6.18 -9.61
N SER A 96 -4.14 -5.39 -10.07
CA SER A 96 -3.02 -4.93 -9.24
C SER A 96 -3.49 -4.08 -8.08
N ALA A 97 -4.38 -3.12 -8.31
CA ALA A 97 -4.91 -2.23 -7.28
C ALA A 97 -5.65 -3.00 -6.18
N ALA A 98 -6.48 -3.97 -6.54
CA ALA A 98 -7.14 -4.84 -5.55
C ALA A 98 -6.15 -5.71 -4.76
N ARG A 99 -5.06 -6.20 -5.39
CA ARG A 99 -3.98 -6.89 -4.66
C ARG A 99 -3.25 -5.94 -3.72
N ALA A 100 -3.03 -4.70 -4.14
CA ALA A 100 -2.39 -3.68 -3.32
C ALA A 100 -3.20 -3.42 -2.04
N ALA A 101 -4.53 -3.27 -2.16
CA ALA A 101 -5.43 -3.12 -1.01
C ALA A 101 -5.39 -4.33 -0.05
N GLY A 102 -5.38 -5.55 -0.58
CA GLY A 102 -5.28 -6.77 0.22
C GLY A 102 -3.95 -6.89 0.99
N GLN A 103 -2.85 -6.39 0.42
CA GLN A 103 -1.57 -6.29 1.12
C GLN A 103 -1.56 -5.14 2.12
N ALA A 104 -2.14 -3.99 1.80
CA ALA A 104 -2.18 -2.84 2.70
C ALA A 104 -2.83 -3.22 4.04
N VAL A 105 -4.02 -3.83 4.03
CA VAL A 105 -4.66 -4.26 5.28
C VAL A 105 -3.87 -5.32 6.05
N ALA A 106 -3.15 -6.21 5.33
CA ALA A 106 -2.28 -7.20 5.95
C ALA A 106 -1.06 -6.56 6.66
N THR A 107 -0.74 -5.30 6.37
CA THR A 107 0.29 -4.53 7.11
C THR A 107 0.02 -4.56 8.60
N ALA A 108 -1.24 -4.43 9.06
CA ALA A 108 -1.59 -4.50 10.48
C ALA A 108 -1.14 -5.80 11.17
N HIS A 109 -1.01 -6.90 10.43
CA HIS A 109 -0.50 -8.17 10.95
C HIS A 109 1.03 -8.24 10.90
N VAL A 110 1.62 -7.92 9.75
CA VAL A 110 3.08 -7.92 9.55
C VAL A 110 3.51 -6.67 8.77
N PRO A 111 4.43 -5.84 9.31
CA PRO A 111 4.83 -4.57 8.68
C PRO A 111 5.32 -4.69 7.23
N THR A 112 5.96 -5.81 6.86
CA THR A 112 6.54 -6.02 5.53
C THR A 112 5.50 -6.12 4.40
N HIS A 113 4.22 -6.32 4.73
CA HIS A 113 3.13 -6.23 3.75
C HIS A 113 2.96 -4.82 3.17
N SER A 114 3.43 -3.77 3.86
CA SER A 114 3.43 -2.39 3.34
C SER A 114 4.24 -2.28 2.03
N LEU A 115 5.43 -2.88 1.98
CA LEU A 115 6.26 -2.91 0.78
C LEU A 115 5.60 -3.70 -0.36
N ALA A 116 4.87 -4.77 -0.02
CA ALA A 116 4.10 -5.52 -1.01
C ALA A 116 2.92 -4.70 -1.57
N ALA A 117 2.24 -3.91 -0.73
CA ALA A 117 1.19 -2.99 -1.16
C ALA A 117 1.75 -1.94 -2.12
N ALA A 118 2.83 -1.25 -1.75
CA ALA A 118 3.52 -0.28 -2.59
C ALA A 118 3.98 -0.89 -3.93
N THR A 119 4.52 -2.11 -3.91
CA THR A 119 4.93 -2.83 -5.13
C THR A 119 3.75 -3.14 -6.05
N TYR A 120 2.60 -3.56 -5.51
CA TYR A 120 1.42 -3.78 -6.34
C TYR A 120 0.82 -2.47 -6.87
N ALA A 121 0.97 -1.36 -6.16
CA ALA A 121 0.63 -0.04 -6.70
C ALA A 121 1.51 0.32 -7.91
N LEU A 122 2.83 0.08 -7.85
CA LEU A 122 3.72 0.23 -9.01
C LEU A 122 3.29 -0.66 -10.18
N GLN A 123 2.86 -1.91 -9.91
CA GLN A 123 2.32 -2.78 -10.95
C GLN A 123 0.99 -2.29 -11.53
N ALA A 124 0.16 -1.61 -10.74
CA ALA A 124 -1.08 -1.03 -11.23
C ALA A 124 -0.78 0.08 -12.24
N ILE A 125 0.15 0.97 -11.89
CA ILE A 125 0.61 2.06 -12.75
C ILE A 125 1.26 1.52 -14.03
N TYR A 126 2.19 0.56 -13.92
CA TYR A 126 2.81 -0.05 -15.09
C TYR A 126 1.78 -0.59 -16.09
N ARG A 127 0.73 -1.25 -15.60
CA ARG A 127 -0.32 -1.87 -16.41
C ARG A 127 -1.39 -0.89 -16.89
N ALA A 128 -1.43 0.32 -16.35
CA ALA A 128 -2.34 1.38 -16.79
C ALA A 128 -1.74 2.19 -17.96
N GLU A 129 -0.42 2.18 -18.08
CA GLU A 129 0.32 3.01 -19.02
C GLU A 129 0.63 2.29 -20.33
N SER A 130 0.91 3.08 -21.37
CA SER A 130 1.43 2.54 -22.62
C SER A 130 2.87 1.99 -22.44
N PRO A 131 3.32 1.02 -23.26
CA PRO A 131 4.64 0.43 -23.11
C PRO A 131 5.82 1.42 -23.14
N SER A 132 5.70 2.58 -23.81
CA SER A 132 6.76 3.60 -23.84
C SER A 132 6.82 4.46 -22.58
N GLU A 133 5.70 4.58 -21.86
CA GLU A 133 5.57 5.46 -20.69
C GLU A 133 5.63 4.70 -19.36
N ALA A 134 5.39 3.38 -19.39
CA ALA A 134 5.22 2.57 -18.20
C ALA A 134 6.42 2.62 -17.24
N ASP A 135 7.65 2.52 -17.75
CA ASP A 135 8.85 2.57 -16.91
C ASP A 135 9.06 3.96 -16.28
N ALA A 136 8.79 5.02 -17.05
CA ALA A 136 8.89 6.39 -16.55
C ALA A 136 7.82 6.70 -15.49
N ALA A 137 6.60 6.20 -15.67
CA ALA A 137 5.53 6.33 -14.69
C ALA A 137 5.83 5.58 -13.39
N VAL A 138 6.35 4.35 -13.50
CA VAL A 138 6.80 3.57 -12.34
C VAL A 138 7.95 4.25 -11.61
N ALA A 139 8.92 4.84 -12.32
CA ALA A 139 10.02 5.58 -11.69
C ALA A 139 9.50 6.78 -10.89
N ARG A 140 8.62 7.61 -11.48
CA ARG A 140 7.99 8.75 -10.79
C ARG A 140 7.23 8.33 -9.54
N GLU A 141 6.47 7.24 -9.63
CA GLU A 141 5.72 6.75 -8.48
C GLU A 141 6.66 6.20 -7.40
N ARG A 142 7.70 5.45 -7.76
CA ARG A 142 8.68 4.94 -6.79
C ARG A 142 9.35 6.08 -6.04
N ASP A 143 9.73 7.14 -6.74
CA ASP A 143 10.30 8.35 -6.13
C ASP A 143 9.30 9.00 -5.16
N TRP A 144 8.03 9.12 -5.56
CA TRP A 144 6.96 9.62 -4.68
C TRP A 144 6.80 8.74 -3.44
N GLN A 145 6.72 7.41 -3.60
CA GLN A 145 6.57 6.46 -2.49
C GLN A 145 7.71 6.59 -1.47
N TYR A 146 8.95 6.75 -1.95
CA TYR A 146 10.13 6.92 -1.11
C TYR A 146 10.09 8.25 -0.35
N GLN A 147 9.86 9.37 -1.04
CA GLN A 147 9.80 10.68 -0.37
C GLN A 147 8.65 10.75 0.63
N HIS A 148 7.48 10.22 0.28
CA HIS A 148 6.31 10.22 1.15
C HIS A 148 6.55 9.44 2.45
N LEU A 149 7.20 8.27 2.39
CA LEU A 149 7.56 7.53 3.60
C LEU A 149 8.53 8.32 4.49
N ARG A 150 9.50 9.02 3.90
CA ARG A 150 10.42 9.89 4.64
C ARG A 150 9.70 11.06 5.31
N GLU A 151 8.76 11.68 4.60
CA GLU A 151 7.95 12.79 5.14
C GLU A 151 7.09 12.34 6.32
N LEU A 152 6.46 11.17 6.22
CA LEU A 152 5.69 10.57 7.31
C LEU A 152 6.57 10.25 8.53
N LEU A 153 7.75 9.66 8.29
CA LEU A 153 8.72 9.36 9.36
C LEU A 153 9.14 10.65 10.10
N ASN A 154 9.55 11.68 9.36
CA ASN A 154 9.94 12.98 9.93
C ASN A 154 8.80 13.66 10.70
N SER A 155 7.57 13.59 10.17
CA SER A 155 6.37 14.14 10.81
C SER A 155 6.05 13.42 12.13
N ARG A 156 6.30 12.11 12.19
CA ARG A 156 6.12 11.31 13.41
C ARG A 156 7.18 11.63 14.46
N GLU A 157 8.44 11.78 14.06
CA GLU A 157 9.53 12.15 14.97
C GLU A 157 9.34 13.55 15.57
N THR A 158 8.95 14.52 14.76
CA THR A 158 8.65 15.88 15.22
C THR A 158 7.48 15.90 16.20
N SER A 159 6.41 15.15 15.92
CA SER A 159 5.27 14.99 16.82
C SER A 159 5.66 14.35 18.16
N LYS A 160 6.52 13.33 18.16
CA LYS A 160 7.04 12.70 19.39
C LYS A 160 7.88 13.66 20.23
N ARG A 161 8.71 14.50 19.62
CA ARG A 161 9.54 15.51 20.32
C ARG A 161 8.72 16.67 20.89
N ALA A 162 7.57 16.98 20.29
CA ALA A 162 6.70 18.07 20.72
C ALA A 162 5.72 17.67 21.83
N ALA A 163 5.50 16.38 22.08
CA ALA A 163 4.68 15.90 23.18
C ALA A 163 5.43 16.10 24.52
N PRO A 164 4.87 16.81 25.51
CA PRO A 164 5.50 16.91 26.82
C PRO A 164 5.62 15.51 27.46
N GLU A 165 6.76 15.21 28.08
CA GLU A 165 6.89 14.03 28.93
C GLU A 165 5.77 14.11 29.97
N SER A 166 4.79 13.19 29.88
CA SER A 166 3.85 13.00 30.97
C SER A 166 4.64 12.41 32.13
N ASP A 167 4.97 13.29 33.09
CA ASP A 167 5.51 12.92 34.40
C ASP A 167 4.61 11.84 35.04
N GLU A 168 4.98 10.57 34.87
CA GLU A 168 4.56 9.52 35.80
C GLU A 168 5.40 9.67 37.07
N HIS A 169 4.94 10.57 37.95
CA HIS A 169 5.24 10.52 39.37
C HIS A 169 3.93 10.65 40.15
N LYS A 170 3.35 9.50 40.53
CA LYS A 170 2.81 9.25 41.87
C LYS A 170 2.34 7.81 42.04
#